data_AF-A0A952PXH5-F1
#
_entry.id   AF-A0A952PXH5-F1
#
_cell.length_a   1.000
_cell.length_b   1.000
_cell.length_c   1.000
_cell.angle_alpha   90.00
_cell.angle_beta   90.00
_cell.angle_gamma   90.00
#
_symmetry.space_group_name_H-M   'P 1'
#
loop_
_entity.id
_entity.type
_entity.pdbx_description
1 polymer ?
#
loop_
_entity_poly.entity_id
_entity_poly.type
_entity_poly.pdbx_seq_one_letter_code
_entity_poly.pdbx_strand_id
1 'polypeptide(L)'
;MKIPKLLRRIGCGALLVVWFLAMLTPCAVVVLATQGEIKITYSDLPEDDLRIWTVSSPDSRGIAVSNSRRMTPVQPISTATYHDTMCQIIDIRFILWQGSADSSHQCYCYGKSEDQWDIVVDGTKACQLAGESP
;
A
#
# COMPACT_ATOMS: atom_id res chain seq x y z
N MET A 1 16.67 41.60 1.70
CA MET A 1 15.86 40.50 2.27
C MET A 1 16.80 39.35 2.61
N LYS A 2 17.16 39.13 3.89
CA LYS A 2 18.15 38.12 4.28
C LYS A 2 17.44 36.76 4.41
N ILE A 3 17.70 35.85 3.49
CA ILE A 3 17.19 34.48 3.56
C ILE A 3 17.77 33.83 4.82
N PRO A 4 16.95 33.35 5.77
CA PRO A 4 17.44 32.80 7.01
C PRO A 4 18.30 31.56 6.74
N LYS A 5 19.42 31.42 7.45
CA LYS A 5 20.40 30.32 7.26
C LYS A 5 19.76 28.92 7.38
N LEU A 6 18.64 28.79 8.09
CA LEU A 6 17.85 27.57 8.16
C LEU A 6 17.22 27.20 6.81
N LEU A 7 16.64 28.15 6.08
CA LEU A 7 16.03 27.91 4.77
C LEU A 7 17.05 27.38 3.76
N ARG A 8 18.29 27.88 3.85
CA ARG A 8 19.39 27.46 2.98
C ARG A 8 19.87 26.02 3.29
N ARG A 9 19.85 25.60 4.56
CA ARG A 9 20.20 24.22 4.95
C ARG A 9 19.12 23.23 4.52
N ILE A 10 17.86 23.58 4.72
CA ILE A 10 16.71 22.76 4.28
C ILE A 10 16.72 22.65 2.74
N GLY A 11 16.94 23.76 2.04
CA GLY A 11 17.02 23.75 0.57
C GLY A 11 18.16 22.89 0.03
N CYS A 12 19.35 22.94 0.64
CA CYS A 12 20.47 22.10 0.23
C CYS A 12 20.19 20.61 0.47
N GLY A 13 19.62 20.26 1.64
CA GLY A 13 19.23 18.89 1.94
C GLY A 13 18.15 18.35 0.99
N ALA A 14 17.11 19.15 0.73
CA ALA A 14 16.04 18.78 -0.19
C ALA A 14 16.57 18.53 -1.62
N LEU A 15 17.46 19.39 -2.11
CA LEU A 15 18.07 19.24 -3.44
C LEU A 15 18.91 17.95 -3.53
N LEU A 16 19.62 17.61 -2.45
CA LEU A 16 20.38 16.36 -2.34
C LEU A 16 19.46 15.13 -2.40
N VAL A 17 18.32 15.16 -1.69
CA VAL A 17 17.31 14.09 -1.73
C VAL A 17 16.74 13.93 -3.14
N VAL A 18 16.35 15.04 -3.78
CA VAL A 18 15.83 15.03 -5.16
C VAL A 18 16.86 14.46 -6.13
N TRP A 19 18.13 14.84 -5.97
CA TRP A 19 19.23 14.32 -6.78
C TRP A 19 19.39 12.80 -6.62
N PHE A 20 19.34 12.28 -5.39
CA PHE A 20 19.39 10.85 -5.14
C PHE A 20 18.21 10.11 -5.76
N LEU A 21 16.99 10.65 -5.64
CA LEU A 21 15.80 10.06 -6.25
C LEU A 21 15.92 10.02 -7.77
N ALA A 22 16.43 11.08 -8.40
CA ALA A 22 16.67 11.12 -9.85
C ALA A 22 17.66 10.03 -10.30
N MET A 23 18.73 9.81 -9.54
CA MET A 23 19.71 8.75 -9.81
C MET A 23 19.18 7.34 -9.56
N LEU A 24 18.28 7.16 -8.58
CA LEU A 24 17.67 5.86 -8.27
C LEU A 24 16.51 5.49 -9.21
N THR A 25 15.87 6.48 -9.83
CA THR A 25 14.76 6.30 -10.77
C THR A 25 15.06 5.27 -11.87
N PRO A 26 16.19 5.34 -12.63
CA PRO A 26 16.47 4.35 -13.67
C PRO A 26 16.59 2.92 -13.12
N CYS A 27 17.20 2.73 -11.94
CA CYS A 27 17.30 1.42 -11.30
C CYS A 27 15.91 0.87 -10.96
N ALA A 28 15.04 1.68 -10.38
CA ALA A 28 13.67 1.29 -10.06
C ALA A 28 12.87 0.89 -11.32
N VAL A 29 13.03 1.64 -12.42
CA VAL A 29 12.38 1.33 -13.70
C VAL A 29 12.89 0.00 -14.27
N VAL A 30 14.20 -0.27 -14.22
CA VAL A 30 14.77 -1.54 -14.69
C VAL A 30 14.24 -2.71 -13.87
N VAL A 31 14.15 -2.57 -12.55
CA VAL A 31 13.57 -3.60 -11.67
C VAL A 31 12.11 -3.86 -12.03
N LEU A 32 11.29 -2.82 -12.15
CA LEU A 32 9.88 -2.95 -12.56
C LEU A 32 9.72 -3.59 -13.94
N ALA A 33 10.58 -3.24 -14.89
CA ALA A 33 10.53 -3.79 -16.25
C ALA A 33 10.96 -5.27 -16.33
N THR A 34 11.84 -5.72 -15.43
CA THR A 34 12.39 -7.09 -15.47
C THR A 34 11.64 -8.06 -14.57
N GLN A 35 11.24 -7.62 -13.37
CA GLN A 35 10.55 -8.45 -12.38
C GLN A 35 9.03 -8.29 -12.45
N GLY A 36 8.54 -7.22 -13.07
CA GLY A 36 7.11 -6.91 -13.17
C GLY A 36 6.53 -6.29 -11.90
N GLU A 37 7.15 -6.49 -10.74
CA GLU A 37 6.72 -5.93 -9.46
C GLU A 37 7.87 -5.63 -8.49
N ILE A 38 7.61 -4.72 -7.57
CA ILE A 38 8.38 -4.42 -6.37
C ILE A 38 7.43 -4.60 -5.20
N LYS A 39 7.75 -5.51 -4.28
CA LYS A 39 6.94 -5.81 -3.09
C LYS A 39 7.77 -5.63 -1.83
N ILE A 40 7.27 -4.83 -0.89
CA ILE A 40 7.85 -4.62 0.43
C ILE A 40 6.84 -5.09 1.47
N THR A 41 7.06 -6.29 2.01
CA THR A 41 6.21 -6.88 3.04
C THR A 41 6.50 -6.25 4.41
N TYR A 42 5.45 -5.84 5.11
CA TYR A 42 5.58 -5.20 6.44
C TYR A 42 5.29 -6.16 7.60
N SER A 43 4.63 -7.30 7.37
CA SER A 43 4.42 -8.35 8.37
C SER A 43 4.01 -9.69 7.79
N ASP A 44 3.72 -10.62 8.71
CA ASP A 44 3.17 -11.93 8.46
C ASP A 44 1.66 -11.92 8.11
N LEU A 45 1.01 -10.75 8.14
CA LEU A 45 -0.40 -10.63 7.70
C LEU A 45 -0.47 -10.74 6.16
N PRO A 46 -1.41 -11.52 5.59
CA PRO A 46 -1.52 -11.67 4.15
C PRO A 46 -1.77 -10.34 3.44
N GLU A 47 -1.02 -10.08 2.36
CA GLU A 47 -1.14 -8.85 1.55
C GLU A 47 -0.86 -7.55 2.31
N ASP A 48 -0.18 -7.66 3.45
CA ASP A 48 0.33 -6.50 4.16
C ASP A 48 1.68 -6.06 3.58
N ASP A 49 1.59 -5.44 2.41
CA ASP A 49 2.72 -4.95 1.65
C ASP A 49 2.48 -3.56 1.02
N LEU A 50 3.59 -2.90 0.70
CA LEU A 50 3.61 -1.90 -0.36
C LEU A 50 4.04 -2.60 -1.64
N ARG A 51 3.14 -2.65 -2.61
CA ARG A 51 3.39 -3.28 -3.90
C ARG A 51 3.28 -2.25 -5.00
N ILE A 52 4.26 -2.26 -5.89
CA ILE A 52 4.26 -1.49 -7.12
C ILE A 52 4.44 -2.49 -8.24
N TRP A 53 3.50 -2.57 -9.17
CA TRP A 53 3.58 -3.53 -10.26
C TRP A 53 3.16 -2.92 -11.58
N THR A 54 3.68 -3.51 -12.66
CA THR A 54 3.29 -3.16 -14.01
C THR A 54 2.02 -3.91 -14.39
N VAL A 55 1.07 -3.22 -15.01
CA VAL A 55 -0.10 -3.84 -15.62
C VAL A 55 0.08 -3.79 -17.12
N SER A 56 -0.08 -4.94 -17.77
CA SER A 56 0.13 -5.12 -19.22
C SER A 56 -0.97 -5.98 -19.84
N SER A 57 -2.21 -5.53 -19.71
CA SER A 57 -3.36 -6.15 -20.37
C SER A 57 -3.58 -5.58 -21.78
N PRO A 58 -4.37 -6.25 -22.64
CA PRO A 58 -4.70 -5.74 -23.98
C PRO A 58 -5.35 -4.36 -23.95
N ASP A 59 -6.29 -4.15 -23.01
CA ASP A 59 -7.09 -2.93 -22.91
C ASP A 59 -6.61 -1.96 -21.82
N SER A 60 -5.64 -2.37 -21.01
CA SER A 60 -5.14 -1.58 -19.91
C SER A 60 -3.65 -1.76 -19.64
N ARG A 61 -2.94 -0.65 -19.50
CA ARG A 61 -1.50 -0.63 -19.25
C ARG A 61 -1.12 0.48 -18.28
N GLY A 62 -0.11 0.25 -17.47
CA GLY A 62 0.44 1.28 -16.61
C GLY A 62 1.12 0.71 -15.38
N ILE A 63 1.20 1.52 -14.33
CA ILE A 63 1.78 1.13 -13.05
C ILE A 63 0.68 1.19 -11.99
N ALA A 64 0.49 0.10 -11.28
CA ALA A 64 -0.37 0.04 -10.12
C ALA A 64 0.48 0.11 -8.85
N VAL A 65 -0.03 0.82 -7.86
CA VAL A 65 0.56 0.98 -6.54
C VAL A 65 -0.49 0.61 -5.52
N SER A 66 -0.26 -0.44 -4.74
CA SER A 66 -1.05 -0.77 -3.56
C SER A 66 -0.29 -0.41 -2.31
N ASN A 67 -1.02 0.11 -1.32
CA ASN A 67 -0.52 0.33 0.01
C ASN A 67 -1.51 -0.27 0.99
N SER A 68 -1.06 -1.25 1.76
CA SER A 68 -1.83 -1.79 2.86
C SER A 68 -1.58 -1.01 4.15
N ARG A 69 -2.63 -0.84 4.95
CA ARG A 69 -2.52 -0.33 6.32
C ARG A 69 -3.28 -1.25 7.25
N ARG A 70 -2.63 -1.64 8.34
CA ARG A 70 -3.24 -2.43 9.40
C ARG A 70 -3.93 -1.55 10.43
N MET A 71 -5.10 -1.99 10.86
CA MET A 71 -5.90 -1.35 11.89
C MET A 71 -6.50 -2.41 12.82
N THR A 72 -6.55 -2.09 14.10
CA THR A 72 -7.29 -2.90 15.06
C THR A 72 -8.78 -2.66 14.84
N PRO A 73 -9.61 -3.71 14.74
CA PRO A 73 -11.04 -3.54 14.53
C PRO A 73 -11.70 -2.77 15.69
N VAL A 74 -12.65 -1.89 15.36
CA VAL A 74 -13.41 -1.09 16.33
C VAL A 74 -14.30 -1.98 17.20
N GLN A 75 -14.77 -3.10 16.65
CA GLN A 75 -15.53 -4.11 17.37
C GLN A 75 -14.79 -5.45 17.28
N PRO A 76 -14.58 -6.15 18.41
CA PRO A 76 -13.89 -7.43 18.39
C PRO A 76 -14.68 -8.43 17.56
N ILE A 77 -14.01 -9.05 16.59
CA ILE A 77 -14.57 -10.13 15.78
C ILE A 77 -14.36 -11.45 16.55
N SER A 78 -14.88 -11.53 17.78
CA SER A 78 -14.64 -12.67 18.67
C SER A 78 -15.58 -13.82 18.31
N THR A 79 -15.15 -14.69 17.40
CA THR A 79 -15.65 -16.07 17.33
C THR A 79 -14.72 -16.97 18.15
N ALA A 80 -15.24 -18.07 18.71
CA ALA A 80 -14.48 -18.99 19.58
C ALA A 80 -13.25 -19.64 18.92
N THR A 81 -13.06 -19.42 17.61
CA THR A 81 -12.04 -20.04 16.75
C THR A 81 -10.78 -19.18 16.59
N TYR A 82 -10.85 -17.86 16.80
CA TYR A 82 -9.72 -16.94 16.54
C TYR A 82 -9.22 -16.28 17.82
N HIS A 83 -7.90 -16.25 17.99
CA HIS A 83 -7.24 -15.66 19.15
C HIS A 83 -6.85 -14.19 18.94
N ASP A 84 -6.63 -13.79 17.69
CA ASP A 84 -6.28 -12.42 17.32
C ASP A 84 -7.06 -12.01 16.07
N THR A 85 -7.42 -10.73 15.96
CA THR A 85 -8.20 -10.19 14.85
C THR A 85 -7.63 -8.86 14.40
N MET A 86 -7.29 -8.74 13.12
CA MET A 86 -6.69 -7.55 12.53
C MET A 86 -7.43 -7.20 11.24
N CYS A 87 -7.73 -5.93 11.04
CA CYS A 87 -8.24 -5.44 9.76
C CYS A 87 -7.12 -4.80 8.97
N GLN A 88 -7.21 -4.89 7.65
CA GLN A 88 -6.34 -4.21 6.72
C GLN A 88 -7.16 -3.49 5.66
N ILE A 89 -6.61 -2.36 5.25
CA ILE A 89 -7.16 -1.49 4.23
C ILE A 89 -6.13 -1.41 3.12
N ILE A 90 -6.55 -1.75 1.90
CA ILE A 90 -5.71 -1.79 0.71
C ILE A 90 -6.21 -0.71 -0.23
N ASP A 91 -5.39 0.34 -0.40
CA ASP A 91 -5.61 1.38 -1.38
C ASP A 91 -4.81 1.08 -2.64
N ILE A 92 -5.49 0.91 -3.78
CA ILE A 92 -4.87 0.69 -5.08
C ILE A 92 -5.05 1.94 -5.93
N ARG A 93 -3.94 2.48 -6.41
CA ARG A 93 -3.89 3.63 -7.31
C ARG A 93 -3.15 3.28 -8.57
N PHE A 94 -3.60 3.83 -9.68
CA PHE A 94 -2.98 3.67 -10.98
C PHE A 94 -2.26 4.96 -11.38
N ILE A 95 -1.02 4.84 -11.84
CA ILE A 95 -0.16 5.94 -12.28
C ILE A 95 0.36 5.59 -13.67
N LEU A 96 0.54 6.61 -14.52
CA LEU A 96 0.92 6.43 -15.93
C LEU A 96 -0.01 5.43 -16.64
N TRP A 97 -1.31 5.57 -16.38
CA TRP A 97 -2.34 4.63 -16.82
C TRP A 97 -2.86 4.94 -18.21
N GLN A 98 -3.02 3.89 -19.01
CA GLN A 98 -3.64 3.90 -20.32
C GLN A 98 -4.77 2.86 -20.30
N GLY A 99 -6.01 3.32 -20.45
CA GLY A 99 -7.23 2.50 -20.35
C GLY A 99 -8.22 3.07 -19.34
N SER A 100 -9.28 2.32 -19.02
CA SER A 100 -10.19 2.64 -17.92
C SER A 100 -9.80 1.86 -16.67
N ALA A 101 -9.54 2.55 -15.57
CA ALA A 101 -9.46 1.94 -14.25
C ALA A 101 -9.83 2.97 -13.19
N ASP A 102 -10.67 2.55 -12.25
CA ASP A 102 -10.97 3.31 -11.06
C ASP A 102 -10.02 2.90 -9.94
N SER A 103 -9.61 3.85 -9.11
CA SER A 103 -8.89 3.52 -7.88
C SER A 103 -9.73 2.57 -7.04
N SER A 104 -9.11 1.51 -6.52
CA SER A 104 -9.79 0.53 -5.69
C SER A 104 -9.45 0.77 -4.22
N HIS A 105 -10.45 0.66 -3.38
CA HIS A 105 -10.31 0.73 -1.93
C HIS A 105 -10.98 -0.51 -1.36
N GLN A 106 -10.19 -1.39 -0.74
CA GLN A 106 -10.65 -2.70 -0.29
C GLN A 106 -10.29 -2.90 1.17
N CYS A 107 -11.21 -3.46 1.94
CA CYS A 107 -10.97 -3.80 3.33
C CYS A 107 -11.15 -5.29 3.54
N TYR A 108 -10.26 -5.85 4.36
CA TYR A 108 -10.28 -7.25 4.75
C TYR A 108 -9.99 -7.33 6.24
N CYS A 109 -10.73 -8.16 6.97
CA CYS A 109 -10.45 -8.46 8.36
C CYS A 109 -10.11 -9.93 8.51
N TYR A 110 -8.97 -10.18 9.13
CA TYR A 110 -8.40 -11.49 9.33
C TYR A 110 -8.54 -11.91 10.79
N GLY A 111 -8.76 -13.21 10.98
CA GLY A 111 -8.68 -13.89 12.26
C GLY A 111 -7.50 -14.84 12.26
N LYS A 112 -6.74 -14.87 13.34
CA LYS A 112 -5.59 -15.77 13.50
C LYS A 112 -6.03 -17.07 14.17
N SER A 113 -5.89 -18.19 13.48
CA SER A 113 -6.13 -19.55 13.98
C SER A 113 -4.87 -20.39 13.80
N GLU A 114 -4.35 -21.00 14.87
CA GLU A 114 -3.14 -21.87 14.83
C GLU A 114 -1.97 -21.30 13.98
N ASP A 115 -1.67 -20.01 14.14
CA ASP A 115 -0.65 -19.26 13.39
C ASP A 115 -0.91 -18.97 11.90
N GLN A 116 -2.08 -19.33 11.38
CA GLN A 116 -2.55 -18.93 10.06
C GLN A 116 -3.56 -17.79 10.15
N TRP A 117 -3.51 -16.89 9.16
CA TRP A 117 -4.45 -15.78 9.03
C TRP A 117 -5.51 -16.14 8.00
N ASP A 118 -6.76 -16.19 8.43
CA ASP A 118 -7.90 -16.46 7.58
C ASP A 118 -8.76 -15.20 7.42
N ILE A 119 -9.30 -14.99 6.23
CA ILE A 119 -10.25 -13.89 5.99
C ILE A 119 -11.55 -14.24 6.70
N VAL A 120 -11.95 -13.40 7.66
CA VAL A 120 -13.21 -13.56 8.41
C VAL A 120 -14.29 -12.67 7.85
N VAL A 121 -13.93 -11.46 7.40
CA VAL A 121 -14.85 -10.48 6.81
C VAL A 121 -14.15 -9.73 5.68
N ASP A 122 -14.86 -9.47 4.59
CA ASP A 122 -14.39 -8.68 3.45
C ASP A 122 -15.39 -7.57 3.06
N GLY A 123 -14.92 -6.66 2.20
CA GLY A 123 -15.74 -5.62 1.58
C GLY A 123 -16.22 -4.54 2.54
N THR A 124 -17.45 -4.05 2.33
CA THR A 124 -17.98 -2.88 3.07
C THR A 124 -18.12 -3.14 4.57
N LYS A 125 -18.43 -4.38 4.96
CA LYS A 125 -18.50 -4.77 6.38
C LYS A 125 -17.11 -4.73 7.03
N ALA A 126 -16.08 -5.17 6.32
CA ALA A 126 -14.71 -5.07 6.81
C ALA A 126 -14.28 -3.61 6.97
N CYS A 127 -14.65 -2.71 6.05
CA CYS A 127 -14.34 -1.28 6.18
C CYS A 127 -15.02 -0.65 7.41
N GLN A 128 -16.29 -0.99 7.67
CA GLN A 128 -16.99 -0.53 8.87
C GLN A 128 -16.32 -1.03 10.16
N LEU A 129 -15.87 -2.28 10.17
CA LEU A 129 -15.15 -2.86 11.31
C LEU A 129 -13.75 -2.24 11.48
N ALA A 130 -13.08 -1.86 10.39
CA ALA A 130 -11.83 -1.13 10.41
C ALA A 130 -12.00 0.35 10.83
N GLY A 131 -13.23 0.83 11.00
CA GLY A 131 -13.53 2.20 11.41
C GLY A 131 -13.56 3.21 10.27
N GLU A 132 -13.59 2.76 9.03
CA GLU A 132 -13.82 3.64 7.88
C GLU A 132 -15.32 3.88 7.64
N SER A 133 -15.64 5.11 7.26
CA SER A 133 -17.00 5.50 6.87
C SER A 133 -17.23 5.08 5.42
N PRO A 134 -18.42 4.55 5.06
CA PRO A 134 -18.75 4.22 3.67
C PRO A 134 -18.80 5.46 2.76
#